data_AF-A0A536N9C5-F1
#
_entry.id   AF-A0A536N9C5-F1
#
_cell.length_a   1.000
_cell.length_b   1.000
_cell.length_c   1.000
_cell.angle_alpha   90.00
_cell.angle_beta   90.00
_cell.angle_gamma   90.00
#
_symmetry.space_group_name_H-M   'P 1'
#
loop_
_entity.id
_entity.type
_entity.pdbx_description
1 polymer ?
#
loop_
_entity_poly.entity_id
_entity_poly.type
_entity_poly.pdbx_seq_one_letter_code
_entity_poly.pdbx_strand_id
1 'polypeptide(L)'
;MAATGLSANPVEYRERLNEQSDDQIDAWAAELMRDVAIRRGVLKVIADFRKAAKLDEGSFERVFAAGGGPPASLGRDASGRVMVPAVALWALVAGIRSQVADGRERLIEYLVENFEDLVYV
;
A
#
# COMPACT_ATOMS: atom_id res chain seq x y z
N MET A 1 -18.09 19.16 -1.17
CA MET A 1 -18.15 19.11 0.31
C MET A 1 -16.90 18.41 0.79
N ALA A 2 -15.85 19.18 1.12
CA ALA A 2 -14.62 18.66 1.69
C ALA A 2 -14.84 18.53 3.20
N ALA A 3 -15.13 17.31 3.66
CA ALA A 3 -15.26 17.04 5.08
C ALA A 3 -13.85 17.02 5.69
N THR A 4 -13.51 18.11 6.37
CA THR A 4 -12.44 18.16 7.37
C THR A 4 -12.66 17.05 8.40
N GLY A 5 -11.75 16.09 8.48
CA GLY A 5 -11.85 15.04 9.47
C GLY A 5 -10.58 14.21 9.53
N LEU A 6 -9.48 14.78 10.02
CA LEU A 6 -8.36 13.99 10.52
C LEU A 6 -8.93 13.06 11.60
N SER A 7 -8.77 11.75 11.46
CA SER A 7 -8.95 10.87 12.61
C SER A 7 -7.94 11.28 13.67
N ALA A 8 -8.33 11.32 14.94
CA ALA A 8 -7.44 11.80 16.00
C ALA A 8 -6.34 10.77 16.33
N ASN A 9 -6.54 9.51 15.93
CA ASN A 9 -5.64 8.41 16.19
C ASN A 9 -5.87 7.24 15.20
N PRO A 10 -4.94 6.26 15.14
CA PRO A 10 -5.06 5.11 14.23
C PRO A 10 -6.28 4.21 14.46
N VAL A 11 -6.83 4.16 15.68
CA VAL A 11 -8.02 3.34 16.01
C VAL A 11 -9.26 3.95 15.35
N GLU A 12 -9.50 5.23 15.58
CA GLU A 12 -10.59 5.97 14.93
C GLU A 12 -10.42 5.97 13.41
N TYR A 13 -9.18 6.05 12.92
CA TYR A 13 -8.90 5.96 11.49
C TYR A 13 -9.35 4.62 10.90
N ARG A 14 -9.00 3.51 11.57
CA ARG A 14 -9.43 2.17 11.16
C ARG A 14 -10.96 2.06 11.11
N GLU A 15 -11.66 2.57 12.12
CA GLU A 15 -13.12 2.54 12.16
C GLU A 15 -13.71 3.24 10.93
N ARG A 16 -13.21 4.43 10.59
CA ARG A 16 -13.64 5.17 9.39
C ARG A 16 -13.28 4.48 8.09
N LEU A 17 -12.10 3.85 8.01
CA LEU A 17 -11.70 3.06 6.84
C LEU A 17 -12.66 1.88 6.63
N ASN A 18 -13.11 1.24 7.70
CA ASN A 18 -14.05 0.12 7.59
C ASN A 18 -15.40 0.53 6.98
N GLU A 19 -15.82 1.77 7.15
CA GLU A 19 -17.04 2.33 6.56
C GLU A 19 -16.91 2.69 5.08
N GLN A 20 -15.69 2.71 4.53
CA GLN A 20 -15.47 3.09 3.14
C GLN A 20 -15.67 1.93 2.17
N SER A 21 -16.01 2.29 0.93
CA SER A 21 -16.04 1.36 -0.19
C SER A 21 -14.64 0.85 -0.53
N ASP A 22 -14.59 -0.31 -1.18
CA ASP A 22 -13.33 -0.92 -1.62
C ASP A 22 -12.59 -0.01 -2.61
N ASP A 23 -13.30 0.63 -3.55
CA ASP A 23 -12.71 1.58 -4.50
C ASP A 23 -12.03 2.76 -3.79
N GLN A 24 -12.60 3.24 -2.68
CA GLN A 24 -12.03 4.34 -1.90
C GLN A 24 -10.78 3.89 -1.13
N ILE A 25 -10.80 2.69 -0.56
CA ILE A 25 -9.62 2.09 0.10
C ILE A 25 -8.49 1.88 -0.91
N ASP A 26 -8.81 1.37 -2.10
CA ASP A 26 -7.86 1.11 -3.17
C ASP A 26 -7.22 2.43 -3.64
N ALA A 27 -8.01 3.49 -3.83
CA ALA A 27 -7.52 4.81 -4.20
C ALA A 27 -6.59 5.40 -3.13
N TRP A 28 -7.00 5.41 -1.86
CA TRP A 28 -6.18 5.94 -0.77
C TRP A 28 -4.90 5.15 -0.55
N ALA A 29 -4.93 3.83 -0.67
CA ALA A 29 -3.72 3.01 -0.57
C ALA A 29 -2.72 3.37 -1.69
N ALA A 30 -3.19 3.51 -2.93
CA ALA A 30 -2.34 3.89 -4.05
C ALA A 30 -1.76 5.32 -3.90
N GLU A 31 -2.57 6.27 -3.43
CA GLU A 31 -2.14 7.64 -3.15
C GLU A 31 -1.08 7.68 -2.05
N LEU A 32 -1.32 7.00 -0.91
CA LEU A 32 -0.35 6.95 0.19
C LEU A 32 0.98 6.31 -0.25
N MET A 33 0.93 5.21 -1.02
CA MET A 33 2.13 4.59 -1.59
C MET A 33 2.93 5.59 -2.42
N ARG A 34 2.27 6.38 -3.25
CA ARG A 34 2.92 7.40 -4.09
C ARG A 34 3.54 8.51 -3.22
N ASP A 35 2.82 9.01 -2.23
CA ASP A 35 3.30 10.10 -1.37
C ASP A 35 4.48 9.67 -0.50
N VAL A 36 4.43 8.46 0.06
CA VAL A 36 5.56 7.89 0.80
C VAL A 36 6.73 7.61 -0.14
N ALA A 37 6.50 7.12 -1.36
CA ALA A 37 7.57 6.93 -2.34
C ALA A 37 8.29 8.24 -2.67
N ILE A 38 7.56 9.35 -2.84
CA ILE A 38 8.12 10.68 -3.12
C ILE A 38 8.92 11.20 -1.92
N ARG A 39 8.38 11.10 -0.71
CA ARG A 39 8.99 11.71 0.49
C ARG A 39 10.08 10.87 1.13
N ARG A 40 9.92 9.55 1.12
CA ARG A 40 10.74 8.60 1.91
C ARG A 40 11.39 7.51 1.05
N GLY A 41 11.08 7.46 -0.24
CA GLY A 41 11.62 6.49 -1.18
C GLY A 41 10.83 5.19 -1.25
N VAL A 42 10.92 4.52 -2.41
CA VAL A 42 10.14 3.31 -2.70
C VAL A 42 10.44 2.12 -1.78
N LEU A 43 11.67 2.02 -1.28
CA LEU A 43 12.05 0.92 -0.38
C LEU A 43 11.29 0.96 0.95
N LYS A 44 10.93 2.17 1.45
CA LYS A 44 10.05 2.33 2.62
C LYS A 44 8.66 1.77 2.32
N VAL A 45 8.06 2.20 1.20
CA VAL A 45 6.74 1.71 0.75
C VAL A 45 6.69 0.20 0.69
N ILE A 46 7.68 -0.42 0.04
CA ILE A 46 7.76 -1.87 -0.12
C ILE A 46 7.88 -2.55 1.25
N ALA A 47 8.73 -2.04 2.14
CA ALA A 47 8.91 -2.59 3.47
C ALA A 47 7.63 -2.52 4.31
N ASP A 48 6.96 -1.37 4.34
CA ASP A 48 5.73 -1.18 5.10
C ASP A 48 4.59 -2.02 4.53
N PHE A 49 4.43 -2.01 3.20
CA PHE A 49 3.38 -2.79 2.54
C PHE A 49 3.55 -4.27 2.79
N ARG A 50 4.77 -4.79 2.66
CA ARG A 50 5.07 -6.19 2.97
C ARG A 50 4.78 -6.53 4.43
N LYS A 51 5.14 -5.65 5.36
CA LYS A 51 4.88 -5.83 6.79
C LYS A 51 3.38 -5.87 7.07
N ALA A 52 2.64 -4.85 6.66
CA ALA A 52 1.21 -4.73 6.91
C ALA A 52 0.40 -5.84 6.22
N ALA A 53 0.74 -6.16 4.97
CA ALA A 53 0.10 -7.22 4.21
C ALA A 53 0.65 -8.62 4.50
N LYS A 54 1.61 -8.76 5.44
CA LYS A 54 2.24 -10.02 5.85
C LYS A 54 2.77 -10.84 4.66
N LEU A 55 3.47 -10.16 3.75
CA LEU A 55 4.04 -10.75 2.54
C LEU A 55 5.54 -10.97 2.69
N ASP A 56 5.98 -12.21 2.45
CA ASP A 56 7.37 -12.47 2.11
C ASP A 56 7.71 -11.94 0.70
N GLU A 57 8.98 -12.05 0.29
CA GLU A 57 9.41 -11.54 -1.02
C GLU A 57 8.71 -12.25 -2.18
N GLY A 58 8.64 -13.58 -2.16
CA GLY A 58 7.99 -14.33 -3.24
C GLY A 58 6.50 -14.02 -3.38
N SER A 59 5.80 -13.81 -2.27
CA SER A 59 4.39 -13.40 -2.26
C SER A 59 4.23 -11.95 -2.73
N PHE A 60 5.16 -11.06 -2.38
CA PHE A 60 5.19 -9.69 -2.90
C PHE A 60 5.37 -9.67 -4.42
N GLU A 61 6.33 -10.45 -4.95
CA GLU A 61 6.56 -10.57 -6.40
C GLU A 61 5.30 -11.08 -7.12
N ARG A 62 4.63 -12.09 -6.55
CA ARG A 62 3.37 -12.62 -7.08
C ARG A 62 2.25 -11.59 -7.07
N VAL A 63 2.07 -10.87 -5.96
CA VAL A 63 1.08 -9.78 -5.83
C VAL A 63 1.34 -8.72 -6.89
N PHE A 64 2.58 -8.25 -7.02
CA PHE A 64 2.96 -7.24 -8.01
C PHE A 64 2.64 -7.71 -9.44
N ALA A 65 3.03 -8.93 -9.81
CA ALA A 65 2.76 -9.49 -11.13
C ALA A 65 1.25 -9.66 -11.40
N ALA A 66 0.51 -10.20 -10.44
CA ALA A 66 -0.92 -10.44 -10.56
C ALA A 66 -1.74 -9.15 -10.72
N GLY A 67 -1.27 -8.05 -10.11
CA GLY A 67 -1.87 -6.74 -10.28
C GLY A 67 -1.50 -6.02 -11.57
N GLY A 68 -0.77 -6.67 -12.49
CA GLY A 68 -0.36 -6.08 -13.77
C GLY A 68 1.00 -5.38 -13.74
N GLY A 69 1.74 -5.46 -12.64
CA GLY A 69 3.11 -4.97 -12.54
C GLY A 69 4.04 -5.78 -13.45
N PRO A 70 4.88 -5.14 -14.29
CA PRO A 70 5.73 -5.86 -15.23
C PRO A 70 6.85 -6.60 -14.48
N PRO A 71 6.90 -7.96 -14.48
CA PRO A 71 7.88 -8.71 -13.70
C PRO A 71 9.33 -8.41 -14.05
N ALA A 72 9.59 -8.04 -15.31
CA ALA A 72 10.92 -7.63 -15.78
C ALA A 72 11.43 -6.31 -15.16
N SER A 73 10.54 -5.51 -14.56
CA SER A 73 10.92 -4.29 -13.84
C SER A 73 11.30 -4.55 -12.37
N LEU A 74 11.10 -5.77 -11.89
CA LEU A 74 11.45 -6.15 -10.53
C LEU A 74 12.96 -6.32 -10.41
N GLY A 75 13.53 -5.71 -9.39
CA GLY A 75 14.96 -5.73 -9.15
C GLY A 75 15.29 -5.86 -7.67
N ARG A 76 16.59 -5.77 -7.38
CA ARG A 76 17.12 -5.73 -6.01
C ARG A 76 18.07 -4.56 -5.86
N ASP A 77 18.09 -3.95 -4.68
CA ASP A 77 19.08 -2.92 -4.35
C ASP A 77 20.45 -3.55 -4.01
N ALA A 78 21.43 -2.69 -3.68
CA ALA A 78 22.78 -3.14 -3.34
C ALA A 78 22.85 -4.04 -2.09
N SER A 79 21.81 -4.04 -1.25
CA SER A 79 21.68 -4.90 -0.07
C SER A 79 20.82 -6.14 -0.35
N GLY A 80 20.41 -6.37 -1.61
CA GLY A 80 19.60 -7.50 -2.02
C GLY A 80 18.10 -7.36 -1.73
N ARG A 81 17.62 -6.19 -1.28
CA ARG A 81 16.19 -5.98 -0.98
C ARG A 81 15.39 -5.81 -2.26
N VAL A 82 14.20 -6.42 -2.33
CA VAL A 82 13.31 -6.30 -3.50
C VAL A 82 12.91 -4.84 -3.75
N MET A 83 12.88 -4.45 -5.02
CA MET A 83 12.54 -3.11 -5.48
C MET A 83 11.69 -3.17 -6.75
N VAL A 84 10.73 -2.27 -6.87
CA VAL A 84 9.92 -2.04 -8.08
C VAL A 84 9.90 -0.54 -8.41
N PRO A 85 9.64 -0.14 -9.66
CA PRO A 85 9.49 1.27 -10.01
C PRO A 85 8.34 1.93 -9.24
N ALA A 86 8.55 3.14 -8.72
CA ALA A 86 7.51 3.86 -7.98
C ALA A 86 6.23 4.08 -8.81
N VAL A 87 6.38 4.29 -10.12
CA VAL A 87 5.27 4.45 -11.07
C VAL A 87 4.43 3.17 -11.24
N ALA A 88 4.92 2.02 -10.77
CA ALA A 88 4.24 0.73 -10.86
C ALA A 88 3.62 0.28 -9.53
N LEU A 89 3.70 1.10 -8.46
CA LEU A 89 3.16 0.74 -7.14
C LEU A 89 1.65 0.50 -7.14
N TRP A 90 0.90 1.09 -8.08
CA TRP A 90 -0.53 0.83 -8.26
C TRP A 90 -0.85 -0.67 -8.45
N ALA A 91 0.08 -1.44 -9.01
CA ALA A 91 -0.11 -2.88 -9.21
C ALA A 91 -0.22 -3.64 -7.87
N LEU A 92 0.31 -3.11 -6.78
CA LEU A 92 0.21 -3.77 -5.48
C LEU A 92 -1.23 -3.81 -4.95
N VAL A 93 -2.01 -2.76 -5.23
CA VAL A 93 -3.42 -2.66 -4.82
C VAL A 93 -4.26 -3.70 -5.58
N ALA A 94 -4.24 -3.67 -6.91
CA ALA A 94 -4.94 -4.66 -7.72
C ALA A 94 -4.46 -6.10 -7.42
N GLY A 95 -3.15 -6.25 -7.21
CA GLY A 95 -2.51 -7.51 -6.87
C GLY A 95 -3.03 -8.12 -5.59
N ILE A 96 -3.02 -7.38 -4.48
CA ILE A 96 -3.43 -7.92 -3.18
C ILE A 96 -4.93 -8.24 -3.17
N ARG A 97 -5.75 -7.41 -3.84
CA ARG A 97 -7.19 -7.65 -4.00
C ARG A 97 -7.50 -8.95 -4.75
N SER A 98 -6.64 -9.35 -5.68
CA SER A 98 -6.81 -10.58 -6.45
C SER A 98 -6.23 -11.83 -5.80
N GLN A 99 -5.14 -11.70 -5.03
CA GLN A 99 -4.34 -12.85 -4.58
C GLN A 99 -4.66 -13.34 -3.18
N VAL A 100 -5.33 -12.53 -2.35
CA VAL A 100 -5.67 -12.90 -0.97
C VAL A 100 -7.11 -12.52 -0.65
N ALA A 101 -7.82 -13.40 0.06
CA ALA A 101 -9.23 -13.21 0.40
C ALA A 101 -9.46 -12.01 1.33
N ASP A 102 -8.50 -11.71 2.21
CA ASP A 102 -8.49 -10.58 3.14
C ASP A 102 -7.71 -9.37 2.60
N GLY A 103 -7.69 -9.19 1.27
CA GLY A 103 -6.90 -8.14 0.61
C GLY A 103 -7.34 -6.74 1.01
N ARG A 104 -8.64 -6.53 1.23
CA ARG A 104 -9.20 -5.28 1.74
C ARG A 104 -8.61 -4.93 3.10
N GLU A 105 -8.68 -5.89 4.02
CA GLU A 105 -8.24 -5.73 5.40
C GLU A 105 -6.75 -5.41 5.44
N ARG A 106 -5.94 -6.06 4.61
CA ARG A 106 -4.49 -5.79 4.50
C ARG A 106 -4.18 -4.39 3.96
N LEU A 107 -4.99 -3.86 3.05
CA LEU A 107 -4.86 -2.46 2.61
C LEU A 107 -5.22 -1.49 3.74
N ILE A 108 -6.27 -1.80 4.52
CA ILE A 108 -6.61 -1.02 5.72
C ILE A 108 -5.48 -1.07 6.75
N GLU A 109 -4.88 -2.24 7.00
CA GLU A 109 -3.70 -2.36 7.86
C GLU A 109 -2.55 -1.48 7.35
N TYR A 110 -2.29 -1.48 6.04
CA TYR A 110 -1.26 -0.64 5.44
C TYR A 110 -1.52 0.85 5.68
N LEU A 111 -2.75 1.30 5.45
CA LEU A 111 -3.16 2.69 5.72
C LEU A 111 -3.01 3.05 7.20
N VAL A 112 -3.44 2.16 8.11
CA VAL A 112 -3.39 2.37 9.56
C VAL A 112 -1.96 2.38 10.10
N GLU A 113 -1.11 1.45 9.67
CA GLU A 113 0.30 1.40 10.09
C GLU A 113 1.10 2.62 9.59
N ASN A 114 0.64 3.26 8.52
CA ASN A 114 1.26 4.45 7.94
C ASN A 114 0.43 5.72 8.23
N PHE A 115 -0.38 5.71 9.29
CA PHE A 115 -1.20 6.85 9.70
C PHE A 115 -0.39 8.15 9.87
N GLU A 116 0.79 8.07 10.49
CA GLU A 116 1.70 9.22 10.68
C GLU A 116 2.34 9.71 9.37
N ASP A 117 2.31 8.88 8.32
CA ASP A 117 2.77 9.24 6.99
C ASP A 117 1.63 9.85 6.14
N LEU A 118 0.38 9.92 6.62
CA LEU A 118 -0.70 10.62 5.92
C LEU A 118 -0.40 12.12 5.86
N VAL A 119 -0.44 12.68 4.67
CA VAL A 119 -0.40 14.13 4.48
C VAL A 119 -1.77 14.55 4.00
N TYR A 120 -2.42 15.43 4.77
CA TYR A 120 -3.68 16.12 4.49
C TYR A 120 -4.14 16.07 3.02
N VAL A 121 -5.31 15.47 2.78
CA VAL A 121 -6.16 15.72 1.60
C VAL A 121 -7.27 16.68 2.00
#